data_AF-A0AAV9DU96-F1
#
_entry.id   AF-A0AAV9DU96-F1
#
_cell.length_a   1.000
_cell.length_b   1.000
_cell.length_c   1.000
_cell.angle_alpha   90.00
_cell.angle_beta   90.00
_cell.angle_gamma   90.00
#
_symmetry.space_group_name_H-M   'P 1'
#
loop_
_entity.id
_entity.type
_entity.pdbx_description
1 polymer ?
#
loop_
_entity_poly.entity_id
_entity_poly.type
_entity_poly.pdbx_seq_one_letter_code
_entity_poly.pdbx_strand_id
1 'polypeptide(L)'
;MVEDLGIIPLFSWYHQSFDKEKDVTSIRIPSLEMACKDFHACKWPSELSGKDITLAQYFDVMNEKNRDAIEEIKSSSCNIITFSHFVPRQELCPEKRMLFYPNLPKIIGSDILEDRLRSIHGTRGSAQACHVFGHTHFCWDAVLDGIRYVQVPLAYPRERKRRMNGGEDWLPFCSLISYLLAIGPITIPKIKENLKIQFSHHGLPNFILDR
;
A
#
# COMPACT_ATOMS: atom_id res chain seq x y z
N MET A 1 5.09 22.43 13.12
CA MET A 1 5.85 22.71 11.89
C MET A 1 6.20 21.37 11.28
N VAL A 2 5.74 21.11 10.06
CA VAL A 2 6.01 19.89 9.27
C VAL A 2 7.25 20.19 8.41
N GLU A 3 8.29 20.74 9.02
CA GLU A 3 9.44 21.31 8.30
C GLU A 3 10.53 20.27 8.00
N ASP A 4 10.23 18.98 8.20
CA ASP A 4 11.20 17.89 8.11
C ASP A 4 10.56 16.55 7.70
N LEU A 5 9.47 16.63 6.93
CA LEU A 5 8.70 15.49 6.45
C LEU A 5 8.73 15.41 4.92
N GLY A 6 9.32 14.33 4.42
CA GLY A 6 9.29 13.92 3.03
C GLY A 6 8.18 12.90 2.78
N ILE A 7 7.40 13.10 1.72
CA ILE A 7 6.38 12.13 1.29
C ILE A 7 6.68 11.67 -0.12
N ILE A 8 6.85 10.37 -0.31
CA ILE A 8 7.24 9.76 -1.59
C ILE A 8 6.14 8.79 -2.06
N PRO A 9 5.31 9.18 -3.05
CA PRO A 9 4.42 8.24 -3.73
C PRO A 9 5.22 7.23 -4.54
N LEU A 10 4.83 5.96 -4.48
CA LEU A 10 5.43 4.89 -5.28
C LEU A 10 4.37 4.21 -6.15
N PHE A 11 4.67 4.16 -7.44
CA PHE A 11 4.02 3.26 -8.37
C PHE A 11 4.42 1.82 -8.04
N SER A 12 3.44 0.93 -7.94
CA SER A 12 3.69 -0.48 -7.69
C SER A 12 2.58 -1.34 -8.30
N TRP A 13 2.90 -2.62 -8.52
CA TRP A 13 1.95 -3.67 -8.88
C TRP A 13 2.36 -4.99 -8.21
N TYR A 14 1.42 -5.93 -8.08
CA TYR A 14 1.69 -7.25 -7.51
C TYR A 14 2.29 -8.23 -8.52
N HIS A 15 2.86 -9.34 -8.03
CA HIS A 15 3.16 -10.53 -8.83
C HIS A 15 2.78 -11.82 -8.09
N GLN A 16 2.42 -12.87 -8.84
CA GLN A 16 1.91 -14.12 -8.26
C GLN A 16 2.92 -14.85 -7.36
N SER A 17 4.21 -14.76 -7.67
CA SER A 17 5.29 -15.36 -6.86
C SER A 17 5.55 -14.64 -5.53
N PHE A 18 4.82 -13.55 -5.22
CA PHE A 18 4.90 -12.90 -3.92
C PHE A 18 4.40 -13.81 -2.79
N ASP A 19 3.54 -14.77 -3.10
CA ASP A 19 3.18 -15.87 -2.19
C ASP A 19 4.30 -16.92 -2.17
N LYS A 20 5.14 -16.86 -1.15
CA LYS A 20 6.26 -17.80 -0.95
C LYS A 20 5.86 -19.07 -0.21
N GLU A 21 4.60 -19.16 0.23
CA GLU A 21 4.10 -20.33 0.94
C GLU A 21 3.53 -21.39 -0.01
N LYS A 22 3.57 -22.65 0.42
CA LYS A 22 2.93 -23.75 -0.31
C LYS A 22 1.42 -23.48 -0.49
N ASP A 23 0.89 -23.88 -1.63
CA ASP A 23 -0.54 -23.78 -1.90
C ASP A 23 -1.35 -24.65 -0.93
N VAL A 24 -2.53 -24.15 -0.55
CA VAL A 24 -3.48 -24.90 0.27
C VAL A 24 -4.30 -25.81 -0.64
N THR A 25 -4.10 -27.12 -0.52
CA THR A 25 -4.73 -28.13 -1.39
C THR A 25 -5.87 -28.90 -0.72
N SER A 26 -6.10 -28.69 0.58
CA SER A 26 -7.12 -29.40 1.36
C SER A 26 -8.55 -28.94 1.08
N ILE A 27 -8.73 -27.80 0.39
CA ILE A 27 -10.04 -27.24 0.05
C ILE A 27 -10.05 -26.78 -1.41
N ARG A 28 -11.24 -26.73 -2.02
CA ARG A 28 -11.41 -26.16 -3.36
C ARG A 28 -11.38 -24.63 -3.26
N ILE A 29 -10.39 -24.00 -3.88
CA ILE A 29 -10.19 -22.55 -3.88
C ILE A 29 -10.52 -21.99 -5.28
N PRO A 30 -11.30 -20.90 -5.39
CA PRO A 30 -11.52 -20.21 -6.66
C PRO A 30 -10.21 -19.74 -7.32
N SER A 31 -10.16 -19.68 -8.66
CA SER A 31 -8.98 -19.15 -9.35
C SER A 31 -8.79 -17.65 -9.08
N LEU A 32 -7.59 -17.14 -9.37
CA LEU A 32 -7.28 -15.72 -9.18
C LEU A 32 -8.19 -14.83 -10.02
N GLU A 33 -8.48 -15.25 -11.25
CA GLU A 33 -9.34 -14.53 -12.19
C GLU A 33 -10.78 -14.41 -11.64
N MET A 34 -11.28 -15.45 -10.97
CA MET A 34 -12.62 -15.42 -10.38
C MET A 34 -12.70 -14.53 -9.13
N ALA A 35 -11.62 -14.46 -8.35
CA ALA A 35 -11.61 -13.80 -7.05
C ALA A 35 -11.19 -12.33 -7.12
N CYS A 36 -10.33 -11.96 -8.08
CA CYS A 36 -9.73 -10.64 -8.17
C CYS A 36 -10.25 -9.85 -9.38
N LYS A 37 -10.84 -8.69 -9.09
CA LYS A 37 -11.42 -7.81 -10.10
C LYS A 37 -10.38 -7.26 -11.07
N ASP A 38 -9.11 -7.19 -10.68
CA ASP A 38 -8.03 -6.60 -11.48
C ASP A 38 -7.84 -7.35 -12.80
N PHE A 39 -8.04 -8.68 -12.84
CA PHE A 39 -7.98 -9.48 -14.07
C PHE A 39 -9.05 -9.10 -15.10
N HIS A 40 -10.16 -8.49 -14.64
CA HIS A 40 -11.24 -8.04 -15.51
C HIS A 40 -11.17 -6.55 -15.81
N ALA A 41 -10.85 -5.74 -14.81
CA ALA A 41 -10.86 -4.27 -14.89
C ALA A 41 -9.59 -3.69 -15.49
N CYS A 42 -8.44 -4.31 -15.29
CA CYS A 42 -7.16 -3.86 -15.83
C CYS A 42 -6.87 -4.56 -17.15
N LYS A 43 -6.38 -3.80 -18.13
CA LYS A 43 -5.94 -4.31 -19.43
C LYS A 43 -4.52 -3.83 -19.67
N TRP A 44 -3.66 -4.78 -20.01
CA TRP A 44 -2.24 -4.55 -20.20
C TRP A 44 -1.84 -4.88 -21.64
N PRO A 45 -0.78 -4.24 -22.17
CA PRO A 45 -0.12 -4.68 -23.40
C PRO A 45 0.30 -6.16 -23.32
N SER A 46 0.42 -6.82 -24.47
CA SER A 46 0.74 -8.25 -24.59
C SER A 46 2.05 -8.66 -23.90
N GLU A 47 2.96 -7.70 -23.75
CA GLU A 47 4.29 -7.89 -23.17
C GLU A 47 4.27 -7.91 -21.63
N LEU A 48 3.15 -7.48 -21.02
CA LEU A 48 3.00 -7.40 -19.57
C LEU A 48 1.97 -8.42 -19.07
N SER A 49 2.34 -9.15 -18.02
CA SER A 49 1.56 -10.23 -17.45
C SER A 49 1.38 -10.06 -15.95
N GLY A 50 0.17 -10.31 -15.46
CA GLY A 50 -0.11 -10.38 -14.03
C GLY A 50 0.30 -11.70 -13.36
N LYS A 51 0.82 -12.66 -14.13
CA LYS A 51 1.24 -13.98 -13.62
C LYS A 51 2.72 -14.02 -13.21
N ASP A 52 3.53 -13.14 -13.77
CA ASP A 52 4.97 -13.05 -13.48
C ASP A 52 5.30 -11.68 -12.89
N ILE A 53 6.58 -11.35 -12.84
CA ILE A 53 7.08 -10.12 -12.23
C ILE A 53 6.99 -8.89 -13.15
N THR A 54 6.60 -9.05 -14.42
CA THR A 54 6.74 -7.99 -15.44
C THR A 54 5.94 -6.74 -15.11
N LEU A 55 4.71 -6.86 -14.59
CA LEU A 55 3.95 -5.70 -14.15
C LEU A 55 4.61 -4.99 -12.96
N ALA A 56 5.08 -5.73 -11.96
CA ALA A 56 5.77 -5.16 -10.81
C ALA A 56 7.04 -4.40 -11.25
N GLN A 57 7.82 -4.97 -12.17
CA GLN A 57 9.00 -4.30 -12.76
C GLN A 57 8.62 -3.06 -13.56
N TYR A 58 7.57 -3.15 -14.38
CA TYR A 58 7.11 -2.04 -15.20
C TYR A 58 6.72 -0.81 -14.36
N PHE A 59 5.94 -1.03 -13.30
CA PHE A 59 5.55 0.05 -12.38
C PHE A 59 6.74 0.55 -11.55
N ASP A 60 7.68 -0.32 -11.19
CA ASP A 60 8.89 0.11 -10.50
C ASP A 60 9.76 1.05 -11.35
N VAL A 61 9.94 0.72 -12.64
CA VAL A 61 10.66 1.58 -13.60
C VAL A 61 10.00 2.95 -13.75
N MET A 62 8.68 3.07 -13.56
CA MET A 62 8.02 4.39 -13.59
C MET A 62 8.50 5.31 -12.46
N ASN A 63 8.92 4.75 -11.31
CA ASN A 63 9.43 5.55 -10.20
C ASN A 63 10.77 6.23 -10.54
N GLU A 64 11.54 5.70 -11.51
CA GLU A 64 12.79 6.33 -11.96
C GLU A 64 12.58 7.73 -12.55
N LYS A 65 11.38 8.00 -13.10
CA LYS A 65 11.03 9.34 -13.60
C LYS A 65 11.02 10.40 -12.49
N ASN A 66 10.87 9.96 -11.24
CA ASN A 66 10.82 10.82 -10.06
C ASN A 66 12.12 10.74 -9.24
N ARG A 67 13.18 10.13 -9.77
CA ARG A 67 14.43 9.87 -9.04
C ARG A 67 15.02 11.15 -8.43
N ASP A 68 15.12 12.22 -9.21
CA ASP A 68 15.72 13.47 -8.72
C ASP A 68 14.90 14.08 -7.59
N ALA A 69 13.56 14.06 -7.71
CA ALA A 69 12.67 14.51 -6.64
C ALA A 69 12.76 13.64 -5.38
N ILE A 70 12.94 12.32 -5.54
CA ILE A 70 13.15 11.39 -4.42
C ILE A 70 14.46 11.70 -3.69
N GLU A 71 15.56 11.91 -4.42
CA GLU A 71 16.85 12.25 -3.81
C GLU A 71 16.84 13.64 -3.14
N GLU A 72 16.15 14.61 -3.74
CA GLU A 72 15.92 15.91 -3.12
C GLU A 72 15.18 15.77 -1.78
N ILE A 73 14.07 15.02 -1.75
CA ILE A 73 13.32 14.75 -0.52
C ILE A 73 14.20 14.04 0.52
N LYS A 74 14.97 13.02 0.11
CA LYS A 74 15.87 12.29 1.02
C LYS A 74 16.96 13.17 1.63
N SER A 75 17.46 14.15 0.87
CA SER A 75 18.52 15.05 1.33
C SER A 75 18.01 16.19 2.22
N SER A 76 16.72 16.53 2.12
CA SER A 76 16.08 17.67 2.79
C SER A 76 15.14 17.29 3.93
N SER A 77 14.85 16.00 4.12
CA SER A 77 13.91 15.50 5.14
C SER A 77 14.51 14.40 5.99
N CYS A 78 14.39 14.50 7.32
CA CYS A 78 14.77 13.44 8.25
C CYS A 78 13.66 12.41 8.45
N ASN A 79 12.39 12.80 8.30
CA ASN A 79 11.24 11.89 8.36
C ASN A 79 10.73 11.59 6.96
N ILE A 80 10.70 10.32 6.58
CA ILE A 80 10.27 9.93 5.24
C ILE A 80 9.09 8.98 5.37
N ILE A 81 7.98 9.36 4.71
CA ILE A 81 6.83 8.50 4.49
C ILE A 81 6.81 8.12 3.02
N THR A 82 7.07 6.86 2.70
CA THR A 82 6.72 6.33 1.39
C THR A 82 5.28 5.84 1.42
N PHE A 83 4.57 5.89 0.30
CA PHE A 83 3.27 5.26 0.22
C PHE A 83 3.03 4.56 -1.11
N SER A 84 2.32 3.45 -1.06
CA SER A 84 1.96 2.67 -2.25
C SER A 84 0.57 2.04 -2.08
N HIS A 85 -0.03 1.58 -3.18
CA HIS A 85 -1.30 0.87 -3.07
C HIS A 85 -1.10 -0.58 -2.57
N PHE A 86 -0.12 -1.29 -3.14
CA PHE A 86 0.13 -2.70 -2.87
C PHE A 86 1.03 -2.95 -1.65
N VAL A 87 1.08 -4.19 -1.21
CA VAL A 87 1.81 -4.60 -0.01
C VAL A 87 3.29 -4.83 -0.34
N PRO A 88 4.24 -4.25 0.42
CA PRO A 88 5.67 -4.46 0.15
C PRO A 88 6.20 -5.80 0.67
N ARG A 89 5.63 -6.33 1.76
CA ARG A 89 6.12 -7.56 2.40
C ARG A 89 5.00 -8.54 2.68
N GLN A 90 5.22 -9.82 2.39
CA GLN A 90 4.22 -10.86 2.62
C GLN A 90 3.83 -10.97 4.11
N GLU A 91 4.78 -10.70 5.02
CA GLU A 91 4.58 -10.67 6.48
C GLU A 91 3.54 -9.64 6.94
N LEU A 92 3.19 -8.67 6.09
CA LEU A 92 2.16 -7.66 6.34
C LEU A 92 0.74 -8.14 5.95
N CYS A 93 0.61 -9.43 5.65
CA CYS A 93 -0.65 -10.11 5.39
C CYS A 93 -0.83 -11.23 6.44
N PRO A 94 -2.05 -11.48 6.94
CA PRO A 94 -2.29 -12.62 7.80
C PRO A 94 -1.90 -13.94 7.13
N GLU A 95 -1.57 -14.93 7.95
CA GLU A 95 -1.22 -16.28 7.51
C GLU A 95 -2.32 -16.85 6.60
N LYS A 96 -1.93 -17.45 5.47
CA LYS A 96 -2.84 -17.75 4.36
C LYS A 96 -3.97 -18.72 4.71
N ARG A 97 -3.79 -19.63 5.67
CA ARG A 97 -4.81 -20.60 6.11
C ARG A 97 -5.85 -19.94 7.03
N MET A 98 -5.58 -18.74 7.54
CA MET A 98 -6.53 -17.92 8.29
C MET A 98 -7.36 -16.99 7.38
N LEU A 99 -7.09 -16.97 6.08
CA LEU A 99 -7.80 -16.12 5.11
C LEU A 99 -9.04 -16.82 4.55
N PHE A 100 -10.10 -16.04 4.31
CA PHE A 100 -11.25 -16.51 3.51
C PHE A 100 -10.84 -16.93 2.10
N TYR A 101 -9.78 -16.33 1.56
CA TYR A 101 -9.21 -16.66 0.26
C TYR A 101 -7.70 -16.94 0.41
N PRO A 102 -7.27 -18.21 0.52
CA PRO A 102 -5.86 -18.53 0.77
C PRO A 102 -4.89 -18.15 -0.35
N ASN A 103 -5.40 -17.90 -1.56
CA ASN A 103 -4.60 -17.42 -2.69
C ASN A 103 -4.45 -15.90 -2.72
N LEU A 104 -4.99 -15.16 -1.73
CA LEU A 104 -4.85 -13.71 -1.64
C LEU A 104 -3.37 -13.24 -1.70
N PRO A 105 -2.39 -13.86 -1.02
CA PRO A 105 -1.00 -13.43 -1.09
C PRO A 105 -0.41 -13.36 -2.52
N LYS A 106 -1.01 -14.06 -3.50
CA LYS A 106 -0.59 -14.04 -4.90
C LYS A 106 -0.95 -12.74 -5.64
N ILE A 107 -1.79 -11.88 -5.06
CA ILE A 107 -2.37 -10.74 -5.78
C ILE A 107 -2.32 -9.43 -4.99
N ILE A 108 -1.49 -9.37 -3.93
CA ILE A 108 -1.52 -8.22 -3.02
C ILE A 108 -0.26 -7.37 -3.01
N GLY A 109 0.87 -7.88 -3.49
CA GLY A 109 2.16 -7.26 -3.25
C GLY A 109 3.28 -7.74 -4.16
N SER A 110 4.45 -7.14 -3.99
CA SER A 110 5.65 -7.49 -4.75
C SER A 110 6.94 -7.28 -3.94
N ASP A 111 7.90 -8.18 -4.15
CA ASP A 111 9.24 -8.06 -3.56
C ASP A 111 10.01 -6.87 -4.17
N ILE A 112 9.72 -6.53 -5.42
CA ILE A 112 10.31 -5.36 -6.12
C ILE A 112 9.95 -4.05 -5.39
N LEU A 113 8.73 -3.96 -4.84
CA LEU A 113 8.34 -2.80 -4.04
C LEU A 113 9.16 -2.73 -2.75
N GLU A 114 9.39 -3.85 -2.06
CA GLU A 114 10.27 -3.86 -0.88
C GLU A 114 11.69 -3.41 -1.23
N ASP A 115 12.25 -3.90 -2.34
CA ASP A 115 13.58 -3.48 -2.80
C ASP A 115 13.62 -1.96 -3.04
N ARG A 116 12.58 -1.40 -3.66
CA ARG A 116 12.43 0.05 -3.84
C ARG A 116 12.38 0.78 -2.49
N LEU A 117 11.60 0.28 -1.53
CA LEU A 117 11.56 0.85 -0.19
C LEU A 117 12.93 0.84 0.49
N ARG A 118 13.69 -0.25 0.36
CA ARG A 118 15.04 -0.36 0.93
C ARG A 118 16.05 0.57 0.26
N SER A 119 15.88 0.89 -1.01
CA SER A 119 16.71 1.92 -1.67
C SER A 119 16.46 3.34 -1.17
N ILE A 120 15.24 3.60 -0.64
CA ILE A 120 14.85 4.92 -0.10
C ILE A 120 15.20 5.02 1.39
N HIS A 121 14.74 4.04 2.19
CA HIS A 121 14.85 4.03 3.65
C HIS A 121 16.14 3.39 4.18
N GLY A 122 16.93 2.76 3.29
CA GLY A 122 18.10 1.97 3.66
C GLY A 122 17.75 0.54 4.09
N THR A 123 18.74 -0.35 4.03
CA THR A 123 18.55 -1.78 4.32
C THR A 123 18.09 -2.04 5.76
N ARG A 124 18.53 -1.23 6.72
CA ARG A 124 18.18 -1.33 8.14
C ARG A 124 17.01 -0.44 8.56
N GLY A 125 16.47 0.37 7.65
CA GLY A 125 15.50 1.41 7.98
C GLY A 125 16.04 2.43 9.00
N SER A 126 15.12 3.16 9.62
CA SER A 126 15.38 4.10 10.72
C SER A 126 14.11 4.35 11.52
N ALA A 127 14.22 4.94 12.72
CA ALA A 127 13.05 5.31 13.52
C ALA A 127 12.12 6.32 12.81
N GLN A 128 12.63 6.98 11.77
CA GLN A 128 11.95 7.98 10.97
C GLN A 128 11.42 7.42 9.63
N ALA A 129 11.63 6.13 9.35
CA ALA A 129 11.17 5.45 8.16
C ALA A 129 9.76 4.90 8.36
N CYS A 130 8.83 5.33 7.51
CA CYS A 130 7.47 4.85 7.49
C CYS A 130 7.02 4.52 6.07
N HIS A 131 6.28 3.42 5.91
CA HIS A 131 5.58 3.07 4.70
C HIS A 131 4.08 2.93 4.95
N VAL A 132 3.29 3.70 4.22
CA VAL A 132 1.82 3.58 4.20
C VAL A 132 1.38 2.77 3.00
N PHE A 133 0.60 1.71 3.22
CA PHE A 133 0.14 0.81 2.17
C PHE A 133 -1.36 0.51 2.28
N GLY A 134 -1.89 -0.23 1.30
CA GLY A 134 -3.31 -0.53 1.21
C GLY A 134 -3.62 -1.89 0.58
N HIS A 135 -4.66 -1.89 -0.26
CA HIS A 135 -5.10 -3.03 -1.05
C HIS A 135 -5.77 -4.18 -0.27
N THR A 136 -5.18 -4.71 0.80
CA THR A 136 -5.69 -5.96 1.45
C THR A 136 -6.93 -5.80 2.31
N HIS A 137 -7.28 -4.56 2.69
CA HIS A 137 -8.32 -4.29 3.67
C HIS A 137 -8.07 -4.98 5.04
N PHE A 138 -6.82 -5.19 5.45
CA PHE A 138 -6.47 -5.51 6.83
C PHE A 138 -5.92 -4.27 7.54
N CYS A 139 -6.31 -4.03 8.80
CA CYS A 139 -5.62 -3.00 9.58
C CYS A 139 -4.25 -3.56 9.98
N TRP A 140 -3.20 -2.77 9.79
CA TRP A 140 -1.83 -3.17 10.10
C TRP A 140 -1.03 -2.02 10.69
N ASP A 141 -0.28 -2.29 11.75
CA ASP A 141 0.77 -1.42 12.26
C ASP A 141 1.88 -2.29 12.84
N ALA A 142 3.01 -2.34 12.16
CA ALA A 142 4.16 -3.13 12.58
C ALA A 142 5.46 -2.46 12.17
N VAL A 143 6.51 -2.63 12.97
CA VAL A 143 7.87 -2.25 12.59
C VAL A 143 8.61 -3.51 12.17
N LEU A 144 9.06 -3.57 10.92
CA LEU A 144 9.83 -4.70 10.37
C LEU A 144 11.14 -4.19 9.79
N ASP A 145 12.25 -4.70 10.32
CA ASP A 145 13.61 -4.30 9.93
C ASP A 145 13.80 -2.78 9.88
N GLY A 146 13.35 -2.10 10.94
CA GLY A 146 13.50 -0.66 11.13
C GLY A 146 12.62 0.23 10.23
N ILE A 147 11.63 -0.31 9.53
CA ILE A 147 10.61 0.50 8.82
C ILE A 147 9.26 0.25 9.48
N ARG A 148 8.52 1.31 9.80
CA ARG A 148 7.13 1.20 10.28
C ARG A 148 6.18 1.07 9.10
N TYR A 149 5.40 0.01 9.05
CA TYR A 149 4.40 -0.26 8.03
C TYR A 149 3.01 -0.04 8.60
N VAL A 150 2.25 0.86 7.97
CA VAL A 150 0.91 1.24 8.43
C VAL A 150 -0.10 1.07 7.31
N GLN A 151 -1.20 0.38 7.60
CA GLN A 151 -2.38 0.29 6.74
C GLN A 151 -3.64 0.52 7.57
N VAL A 152 -4.41 1.55 7.22
CA VAL A 152 -5.70 1.88 7.85
C VAL A 152 -6.79 1.94 6.78
N PRO A 153 -7.30 0.78 6.32
CA PRO A 153 -8.12 0.72 5.13
C PRO A 153 -9.57 1.06 5.45
N LEU A 154 -10.17 1.92 4.63
CA LEU A 154 -11.61 2.23 4.72
C LEU A 154 -12.46 0.98 4.48
N ALA A 155 -12.04 0.09 3.58
CA ALA A 155 -12.74 -1.15 3.21
C ALA A 155 -14.15 -0.93 2.63
N TYR A 156 -14.80 -1.99 2.13
CA TYR A 156 -16.15 -1.93 1.60
C TYR A 156 -17.19 -1.69 2.72
N PRO A 157 -18.36 -1.09 2.41
CA PRO A 157 -19.41 -0.86 3.41
C PRO A 157 -19.80 -2.11 4.21
N ARG A 158 -19.86 -3.28 3.55
CA ARG A 158 -20.16 -4.57 4.21
C ARG A 158 -19.05 -5.01 5.16
N GLU A 159 -17.79 -4.76 4.81
CA GLU A 159 -16.62 -5.08 5.63
C GLU A 159 -16.54 -4.17 6.85
N ARG A 160 -16.78 -2.86 6.67
CA ARG A 160 -16.87 -1.90 7.78
C ARG A 160 -17.93 -2.29 8.79
N LYS A 161 -19.12 -2.68 8.33
CA LYS A 161 -20.20 -3.14 9.22
C LYS A 161 -19.79 -4.34 10.05
N ARG A 162 -19.01 -5.28 9.49
CA ARG A 162 -18.46 -6.42 10.24
C ARG A 162 -17.42 -5.99 11.28
N ARG A 163 -16.56 -5.02 10.95
CA ARG A 163 -15.56 -4.49 11.90
C ARG A 163 -16.19 -3.69 13.06
N MET A 164 -17.22 -2.91 12.77
CA MET A 164 -17.98 -2.18 13.80
C MET A 164 -18.79 -3.10 14.72
N ASN A 165 -19.02 -4.34 14.30
CA ASN A 165 -19.70 -5.37 15.07
C ASN A 165 -18.72 -6.42 15.63
N GLY A 166 -17.42 -6.10 15.74
CA GLY A 166 -16.47 -6.88 16.54
C GLY A 166 -16.91 -6.93 18.01
N GLY A 167 -16.36 -7.88 18.78
CA GLY A 167 -16.72 -8.08 20.20
C GLY A 167 -16.65 -6.78 21.01
N GLU A 168 -17.35 -6.73 22.14
CA GLU A 168 -17.65 -5.51 22.92
C GLU A 168 -16.42 -4.61 23.26
N ASP A 169 -15.21 -5.15 23.19
CA ASP A 169 -13.94 -4.44 23.45
C ASP A 169 -13.17 -3.97 22.19
N TRP A 170 -13.69 -4.17 20.98
CA TRP A 170 -13.03 -3.77 19.74
C TRP A 170 -13.34 -2.31 19.40
N LEU A 171 -12.40 -1.40 19.73
CA LEU A 171 -12.44 -0.04 19.18
C LEU A 171 -12.36 -0.11 17.65
N PRO A 172 -13.33 0.45 16.92
CA PRO A 172 -13.26 0.48 15.47
C PRO A 172 -12.09 1.39 15.07
N PHE A 173 -11.00 0.80 14.57
CA PHE A 173 -9.91 1.49 13.86
C PHE A 173 -10.42 2.06 12.51
N CYS A 174 -11.53 2.79 12.53
CA CYS A 174 -12.24 3.26 11.33
C CYS A 174 -12.07 4.75 11.04
N SER A 175 -11.19 5.45 11.73
CA SER A 175 -10.93 6.86 11.42
C SER A 175 -9.43 7.11 11.32
N LEU A 176 -8.95 7.26 10.08
CA LEU A 176 -7.64 7.84 9.76
C LEU A 176 -7.37 9.10 10.61
N ILE A 177 -8.42 9.88 10.88
CA ILE A 177 -8.40 11.07 11.73
C ILE A 177 -8.16 10.72 13.21
N SER A 178 -8.78 9.68 13.77
CA SER A 178 -8.56 9.28 15.16
C SER A 178 -7.19 8.63 15.37
N TYR A 179 -6.67 7.92 14.36
CA TYR A 179 -5.33 7.35 14.42
C TYR A 179 -4.25 8.43 14.32
N LEU A 180 -4.44 9.42 13.44
CA LEU A 180 -3.59 10.63 13.37
C LEU A 180 -3.64 11.46 14.66
N LEU A 181 -4.76 11.44 15.40
CA LEU A 181 -4.90 12.11 16.70
C LEU A 181 -4.27 11.32 17.86
N ALA A 182 -4.11 10.00 17.74
CA ALA A 182 -3.45 9.16 18.75
C ALA A 182 -1.91 9.19 18.66
N ILE A 183 -1.36 9.70 17.55
CA ILE A 183 0.06 10.02 17.40
C ILE A 183 0.30 11.41 18.01
N GLY A 184 0.53 11.49 19.33
CA GLY A 184 1.05 12.71 19.95
C GLY A 184 2.52 12.95 19.59
N PRO A 185 3.07 14.19 19.64
CA PRO A 185 2.45 15.50 19.72
C PRO A 185 2.65 16.25 18.39
N ILE A 186 1.80 16.04 17.39
CA ILE A 186 1.61 17.04 16.34
C ILE A 186 0.38 17.84 16.75
N THR A 187 0.59 18.87 17.57
CA THR A 187 -0.46 19.86 17.87
C THR A 187 -0.93 20.48 16.55
N ILE A 188 -2.17 20.19 16.19
CA ILE A 188 -2.87 20.80 15.05
C ILE A 188 -3.60 22.05 15.55
N PRO A 189 -3.12 23.25 15.22
CA PRO A 189 -4.04 24.32 14.89
C PRO A 189 -3.88 24.70 13.42
N LYS A 190 -5.02 24.70 12.71
CA LYS A 190 -5.24 25.27 11.36
C LYS A 190 -4.66 24.51 10.16
N ILE A 191 -5.15 23.30 9.90
CA ILE A 191 -5.26 22.76 8.53
C ILE A 191 -6.73 22.81 8.12
N LYS A 192 -7.28 24.02 8.00
CA LYS A 192 -8.55 24.26 7.31
C LYS A 192 -8.46 25.30 6.18
N GLU A 193 -7.32 25.97 6.00
CA GLU A 193 -7.26 27.11 5.07
C GLU A 193 -6.24 27.03 3.93
N ASN A 194 -5.30 26.07 3.89
CA ASN A 194 -4.20 26.14 2.91
C ASN A 194 -4.03 24.95 1.94
N LEU A 195 -5.00 24.05 1.81
CA LEU A 195 -5.00 23.07 0.71
C LEU A 195 -5.55 23.72 -0.58
N LYS A 196 -4.82 24.69 -1.13
CA LYS A 196 -4.91 25.03 -2.56
C LYS A 196 -3.98 24.09 -3.31
N ILE A 197 -4.47 22.89 -3.63
CA ILE A 197 -3.80 22.04 -4.61
C ILE A 197 -4.14 22.61 -5.99
N GLN A 198 -3.22 23.39 -6.55
CA GLN A 198 -3.26 23.78 -7.96
C GLN A 198 -2.91 22.55 -8.80
N PHE A 199 -3.91 21.93 -9.42
CA PHE A 199 -3.68 21.09 -10.59
C PHE A 199 -3.51 22.00 -11.80
N SER A 200 -2.27 22.26 -12.21
CA SER A 200 -2.00 22.84 -13.52
C SER A 200 -2.47 21.85 -14.58
N HIS A 201 -3.39 22.32 -15.42
CA HIS A 201 -3.88 21.61 -16.58
C HIS A 201 -2.73 21.31 -17.52
N HIS A 202 -2.25 20.06 -17.60
CA HIS A 202 -1.81 19.47 -18.86
C HIS A 202 -2.10 17.96 -18.83
N GLY A 203 -2.78 17.52 -19.90
CA GLY A 203 -3.61 16.32 -19.92
C GLY A 203 -2.84 15.01 -19.80
N LEU A 204 -3.47 14.09 -19.08
CA LEU A 204 -3.28 12.64 -19.20
C LEU A 204 -4.67 11.99 -19.41
N PRO A 205 -4.73 10.88 -20.15
CA PRO A 205 -5.96 10.43 -20.79
C PRO A 205 -6.98 9.86 -19.80
N ASN A 206 -8.24 10.26 -20.01
CA ASN A 206 -9.41 9.79 -19.29
C ASN A 206 -9.61 8.28 -19.43
N PHE A 207 -9.50 7.53 -18.33
CA PHE A 207 -10.16 6.25 -18.20
C PHE A 207 -11.41 6.45 -17.34
N ILE A 208 -12.54 6.64 -18.03
CA ILE A 208 -13.87 6.67 -17.44
C ILE A 208 -14.23 5.23 -17.10
N LEU A 209 -14.32 4.91 -15.80
CA LEU A 209 -14.98 3.71 -15.31
C LEU A 209 -16.48 3.99 -15.29
N ASP A 210 -17.18 3.62 -16.36
CA ASP A 210 -18.64 3.51 -16.32
C ASP A 210 -19.07 2.27 -15.52
N ARG A 211 -20.21 2.43 -14.84
CA ARG A 211 -20.71 1.65 -13.70
C ARG A 211 -21.02 0.18 -13.97
#